data_AF-A0A920GMU3-F1
#
_entry.id   AF-A0A920GMU3-F1
#
_cell.length_a   1.000
_cell.length_b   1.000
_cell.length_c   1.000
_cell.angle_alpha   90.00
_cell.angle_beta   90.00
_cell.angle_gamma   90.00
#
_symmetry.space_group_name_H-M   'P 1'
#
loop_
_entity.id
_entity.type
_entity.pdbx_description
1 polymer ?
#
loop_
_entity_poly.entity_id
_entity_poly.type
_entity_poly.pdbx_seq_one_letter_code
_entity_poly.pdbx_strand_id
1 'polypeptide(L)'
;MKHDLEIGSIAREWWSIHPDDPLSAEGKTHWTEERSRGAWKTRTETYAKMNSDAENFYIYAKLEAYENEILFFEKEISETISRDSH
;
A
#
# COMPACT_ATOMS: atom_id res chain seq x y z
N MET A 1 15.71 -16.12 28.28
CA MET A 1 15.38 -14.68 28.28
C MET A 1 14.10 -14.52 27.48
N LYS A 2 13.14 -13.71 27.94
CA LYS A 2 11.93 -13.43 27.18
C LYS A 2 12.21 -12.19 26.32
N HIS A 3 12.03 -12.30 25.01
CA HIS A 3 12.48 -11.29 24.05
C HIS A 3 11.42 -10.20 23.81
N ASP A 4 10.19 -10.39 24.33
CA ASP A 4 9.01 -9.49 24.32
C ASP A 4 8.83 -8.67 23.04
N LEU A 5 9.18 -9.26 21.89
CA LEU A 5 8.95 -8.68 20.57
C LEU A 5 7.62 -9.19 20.05
N GLU A 6 6.72 -8.28 19.74
CA GLU A 6 5.46 -8.58 19.07
C GLU A 6 5.52 -8.02 17.64
N ILE A 7 4.98 -8.79 16.69
CA ILE A 7 4.91 -8.43 15.28
C ILE A 7 3.50 -8.80 14.80
N GLY A 8 2.85 -7.89 14.09
CA GLY A 8 1.53 -8.10 13.51
C GLY A 8 1.45 -7.52 12.11
N SER A 9 0.66 -8.13 11.25
CA SER A 9 0.38 -7.61 9.92
C SER A 9 -1.08 -7.85 9.52
N ILE A 10 -1.63 -6.91 8.75
CA ILE A 10 -2.96 -7.03 8.14
C ILE A 10 -2.84 -6.56 6.70
N ALA A 11 -3.13 -7.45 5.76
CA ALA A 11 -3.25 -7.14 4.34
C ALA A 11 -4.74 -7.05 3.96
N ARG A 12 -5.11 -5.97 3.29
CA ARG A 12 -6.46 -5.73 2.76
C ARG A 12 -6.32 -5.44 1.27
N GLU A 13 -7.03 -6.19 0.44
CA GLU A 13 -6.94 -6.07 -1.01
C GLU A 13 -8.33 -6.06 -1.63
N TRP A 14 -8.51 -5.20 -2.63
CA TRP A 14 -9.72 -5.09 -3.43
C TRP A 14 -9.37 -5.14 -4.90
N TRP A 15 -10.05 -6.03 -5.61
CA TRP A 15 -9.86 -6.25 -7.04
C TRP A 15 -11.22 -6.18 -7.71
N SER A 16 -11.34 -5.37 -8.75
CA SER A 16 -12.59 -5.19 -9.49
C SER A 16 -12.33 -5.08 -10.98
N ILE A 17 -13.29 -5.58 -11.76
CA ILE A 17 -13.33 -5.43 -13.22
C ILE A 17 -14.81 -5.50 -13.65
N HIS A 18 -15.19 -4.67 -14.61
CA HIS A 18 -16.48 -4.74 -15.27
C HIS A 18 -16.45 -5.83 -16.36
N PRO A 19 -17.43 -6.75 -16.42
CA PRO A 19 -17.40 -7.87 -17.37
C PRO A 19 -17.42 -7.42 -18.84
N ASP A 20 -18.07 -6.29 -19.13
CA ASP A 20 -18.17 -5.75 -20.49
C ASP A 20 -17.11 -4.69 -20.84
N ASP A 21 -16.26 -4.29 -19.89
CA ASP A 21 -15.20 -3.32 -20.12
C ASP A 21 -13.87 -3.83 -19.56
N PRO A 22 -13.03 -4.46 -20.38
CA PRO A 22 -11.75 -5.01 -19.94
C PRO A 22 -10.75 -3.93 -19.48
N LEU A 23 -10.97 -2.65 -19.82
CA LEU A 23 -10.12 -1.54 -19.38
C LEU A 23 -10.51 -1.00 -17.99
N SER A 24 -11.58 -1.51 -17.40
CA SER A 24 -12.04 -1.08 -16.06
C SER A 24 -11.33 -1.77 -14.89
N ALA A 25 -10.33 -2.63 -15.17
CA ALA A 25 -9.60 -3.36 -14.14
C ALA A 25 -8.93 -2.40 -13.15
N GLU A 26 -9.21 -2.58 -11.86
CA GLU A 26 -8.65 -1.80 -10.76
C GLU A 26 -8.22 -2.72 -9.61
N GLY A 27 -7.03 -2.46 -9.08
CA GLY A 27 -6.49 -3.07 -7.87
C GLY A 27 -6.22 -2.02 -6.81
N LYS A 28 -6.59 -2.31 -5.56
CA LYS A 28 -6.26 -1.49 -4.39
C LYS A 28 -5.72 -2.38 -3.29
N THR A 29 -4.68 -1.93 -2.61
CA THR A 29 -4.13 -2.60 -1.43
C THR A 29 -3.98 -1.63 -0.28
N HIS A 30 -4.13 -2.14 0.93
CA HIS A 30 -3.83 -1.46 2.18
C HIS A 30 -3.19 -2.45 3.14
N TRP A 31 -1.94 -2.21 3.50
CA TRP A 31 -1.19 -3.04 4.43
C TRP A 31 -0.89 -2.26 5.70
N THR A 32 -1.13 -2.91 6.83
CA THR A 32 -0.69 -2.47 8.15
C THR A 32 0.38 -3.44 8.63
N GLU A 33 1.54 -2.93 9.03
CA GLU A 33 2.63 -3.72 9.64
C GLU A 33 2.99 -3.08 10.98
N GLU A 34 2.96 -3.85 12.06
CA GLU A 34 3.22 -3.38 13.43
C GLU A 34 4.37 -4.16 14.07
N ARG A 35 5.20 -3.46 14.85
CA ARG A 35 6.23 -4.05 15.71
C ARG A 35 6.23 -3.35 17.06
N SER A 36 6.39 -4.10 18.14
CA SER A 36 6.50 -3.53 19.47
C SER A 36 7.44 -4.30 20.39
N ARG A 37 8.02 -3.60 21.36
CA ARG A 37 8.83 -4.16 22.45
C ARG A 37 8.83 -3.18 23.62
N GLY A 38 8.19 -3.55 24.72
CA GLY A 38 8.04 -2.67 25.89
C GLY A 38 7.30 -1.38 25.50
N ALA A 39 7.91 -0.22 25.74
CA ALA A 39 7.33 1.07 25.40
C ALA A 39 7.52 1.49 23.93
N TRP A 40 8.34 0.76 23.16
CA TRP A 40 8.55 1.05 21.75
C TRP A 40 7.46 0.38 20.90
N LYS A 41 6.77 1.15 20.06
CA LYS A 41 5.81 0.66 19.05
C LYS A 41 6.02 1.40 17.73
N THR A 42 6.11 0.65 16.64
CA THR A 42 6.11 1.20 15.27
C THR A 42 4.99 0.60 14.44
N ARG A 43 4.44 1.40 13.53
CA ARG A 43 3.44 0.97 12.56
C ARG A 43 3.76 1.57 11.21
N THR A 44 3.67 0.79 10.13
CA THR A 44 3.65 1.34 8.78
C THR A 44 2.31 1.04 8.13
N GLU A 45 1.76 2.02 7.43
CA GLU A 45 0.61 1.84 6.56
C GLU A 45 1.09 2.05 5.12
N THR A 46 0.84 1.08 4.24
CA THR A 46 1.05 1.26 2.82
C THR A 46 -0.27 1.12 2.07
N TYR A 47 -0.46 2.02 1.10
CA TYR A 47 -1.61 2.02 0.21
C TYR A 47 -1.08 1.95 -1.21
N ALA A 48 -1.70 1.11 -2.04
CA ALA A 48 -1.45 1.15 -3.47
C ALA A 48 -2.77 1.13 -4.22
N LYS A 49 -2.81 1.83 -5.35
CA LYS A 49 -3.89 1.74 -6.33
C LYS A 49 -3.28 1.61 -7.71
N MET A 50 -3.78 0.67 -8.49
CA MET A 50 -3.41 0.46 -9.88
C MET A 50 -4.65 0.32 -10.75
N ASN A 51 -4.64 0.96 -11.91
CA ASN A 51 -5.60 0.74 -12.98
C ASN A 51 -4.92 1.03 -14.32
N SER A 52 -5.61 0.74 -15.43
CA SER A 52 -5.07 0.98 -16.76
C SER A 52 -6.15 1.45 -17.73
N ASP A 53 -5.76 2.08 -18.82
CA ASP A 53 -6.62 2.25 -19.99
C ASP A 53 -5.96 1.62 -21.23
N ALA A 54 -6.42 2.00 -22.42
CA ALA A 54 -5.89 1.46 -23.67
C ALA A 54 -4.41 1.82 -23.90
N GLU A 55 -3.91 2.89 -23.29
CA GLU A 55 -2.63 3.52 -23.60
C GLU A 55 -1.66 3.53 -22.40
N ASN A 56 -2.18 3.54 -21.17
CA ASN A 56 -1.37 3.77 -19.97
C ASN A 56 -1.74 2.86 -18.79
N PHE A 57 -0.79 2.67 -17.90
CA PHE A 57 -0.98 2.25 -16.52
C PHE A 57 -0.93 3.46 -15.61
N TYR A 58 -1.81 3.50 -14.62
CA TYR A 58 -1.87 4.52 -13.58
C TYR A 58 -1.56 3.86 -12.25
N ILE A 59 -0.45 4.26 -11.63
CA ILE A 59 0.04 3.70 -10.38
C ILE A 59 0.07 4.81 -9.34
N TYR A 60 -0.56 4.56 -8.20
CA TYR A 60 -0.48 5.38 -7.01
C TYR A 60 0.02 4.54 -5.85
N ALA A 61 0.89 5.11 -5.02
CA ALA A 61 1.23 4.51 -3.74
C ALA A 61 1.50 5.56 -2.67
N LYS A 62 1.16 5.21 -1.43
CA LYS A 62 1.42 5.99 -0.22
C LYS A 62 2.03 5.10 0.85
N LEU A 63 3.03 5.62 1.56
CA LEU A 63 3.64 5.01 2.74
C LEU A 63 3.57 6.02 3.88
N GLU A 64 3.01 5.59 5.01
CA GLU A 64 3.01 6.30 6.28
C GLU A 64 3.79 5.47 7.29
N ALA A 65 4.67 6.11 8.09
CA ALA A 65 5.38 5.45 9.17
C ALA A 65 5.18 6.20 10.50
N TYR A 66 4.79 5.44 11.51
CA TYR A 66 4.44 5.91 12.84
C TYR A 66 5.39 5.32 13.89
N GLU A 67 5.74 6.13 14.88
CA GLU A 67 6.34 5.68 16.13
C GLU A 67 5.45 6.15 17.28
N ASN A 68 5.02 5.23 18.15
CA ASN A 68 4.11 5.51 19.26
C ASN A 68 2.86 6.31 18.85
N GLU A 69 2.26 5.92 17.72
CA GLU A 69 1.10 6.57 17.08
C GLU A 69 1.34 7.99 16.53
N ILE A 70 2.59 8.46 16.52
CA ILE A 70 2.98 9.73 15.90
C ILE A 70 3.53 9.47 14.51
N LEU A 71 2.89 10.04 13.48
CA LEU A 71 3.40 10.01 12.10
C LEU A 71 4.72 10.82 12.04
N PHE A 72 5.80 10.18 11.62
CA PHE A 72 7.10 10.86 11.48
C PHE A 72 7.64 10.83 10.04
N PHE A 73 7.06 10.00 9.18
CA PHE A 73 7.42 9.92 7.77
C PHE A 73 6.20 9.61 6.91
N GLU A 74 6.08 10.32 5.80
CA GLU A 74 5.10 10.06 4.76
C GLU A 74 5.77 10.20 3.39
N LYS A 75 5.42 9.31 2.46
CA LYS A 75 5.82 9.42 1.06
C LYS A 75 4.66 9.01 0.17
N GLU A 76 4.43 9.80 -0.87
CA GLU A 76 3.44 9.53 -1.91
C GLU A 76 4.10 9.53 -3.28
N ILE A 77 3.65 8.64 -4.15
CA ILE A 77 4.02 8.58 -5.56
C ILE A 77 2.77 8.39 -6.41
N SER A 78 2.76 9.05 -7.56
CA SER A 78 1.75 8.87 -8.60
C SER A 78 2.45 8.91 -9.95
N GLU A 79 2.32 7.84 -10.72
CA GLU A 79 2.98 7.67 -11.99
C GLU A 79 1.99 7.21 -13.07
N THR A 80 2.19 7.74 -14.27
CA THR A 80 1.54 7.27 -15.49
C THR A 80 2.61 6.65 -16.36
N ILE A 81 2.43 5.38 -16.71
CA ILE A 81 3.40 4.59 -17.48
C ILE A 81 2.72 4.19 -18.79
N SER A 82 3.31 4.59 -19.93
CA SER A 82 2.80 4.15 -21.24
C SER A 82 2.88 2.63 -21.36
N ARG A 83 1.85 2.01 -21.95
CA ARG A 83 1.79 0.56 -22.15
C ARG A 83 2.85 0.06 -23.14
N ASP A 84 3.21 0.90 -24.10
CA ASP A 84 4.12 0.57 -25.19
C ASP A 84 5.53 1.14 -24.98
N SER A 85 5.91 1.45 -23.72
CA SER A 85 7.26 1.93 -23.44
C SER A 85 8.31 0.84 -23.75
N HIS A 86 9.10 1.06 -24.81
CA HIS A 86 10.31 0.33 -25.18
C HIS A 86 11.56 0.96 -24.57
#